data_AF-A0A8S8Z5X9-F1
#
_entry.id   AF-A0A8S8Z5X9-F1
#
_cell.length_a   1.000
_cell.length_b   1.000
_cell.length_c   1.000
_cell.angle_alpha   90.00
_cell.angle_beta   90.00
_cell.angle_gamma   90.00
#
_symmetry.space_group_name_H-M   'P 1'
#
loop_
_entity.id
_entity.type
_entity.pdbx_description
1 polymer ?
#
loop_
_entity_poly.entity_id
_entity_poly.type
_entity_poly.pdbx_seq_one_letter_code
_entity_poly.pdbx_strand_id
1 'polypeptide(L)'
;MSTTQSLPSKIALMKGGIGAGLMGGFALFSSFFAIDQMLDIPAGTFYKTIGVTMGVDETSAIAVGFIAHMGVAALIGAMYFLASNIWRFFRLVTFQKQ
;
A
#
# COMPACT_ATOMS: atom_id res chain seq x y z
N MET A 1 25.98 -28.67 -2.02
CA MET A 1 25.49 -28.02 -0.78
C MET A 1 24.10 -27.46 -1.10
N SER A 2 23.02 -28.22 -0.82
CA SER A 2 21.67 -27.74 -1.11
C SER A 2 21.26 -26.77 -0.01
N THR A 3 21.26 -25.48 -0.32
CA THR A 3 20.75 -24.44 0.57
C THR A 3 19.26 -24.66 0.74
N THR A 4 18.84 -25.37 1.78
CA THR A 4 17.44 -25.41 2.22
C THR A 4 17.07 -23.99 2.63
N GLN A 5 16.52 -23.20 1.70
CA GLN A 5 15.91 -21.92 2.02
C GLN A 5 14.75 -22.21 2.99
N SER A 6 14.91 -21.81 4.24
CA SER A 6 13.81 -21.81 5.20
C SER A 6 12.71 -20.94 4.62
N LEU A 7 11.50 -21.49 4.49
CA LEU A 7 10.34 -20.70 4.08
C LEU A 7 10.22 -19.50 5.04
N PRO A 8 10.22 -18.26 4.53
CA PRO A 8 10.09 -17.09 5.38
C PRO A 8 8.82 -17.20 6.23
N SER A 9 8.92 -16.87 7.51
CA SER A 9 7.77 -16.95 8.40
C SER A 9 6.63 -16.08 7.88
N LYS A 10 5.37 -16.47 8.14
CA LYS A 10 4.19 -15.69 7.73
C LYS A 10 4.28 -14.22 8.20
N ILE A 11 4.91 -13.98 9.35
CA ILE A 11 5.16 -12.65 9.91
C ILE A 11 6.17 -11.88 9.05
N ALA A 12 7.27 -12.49 8.61
CA ALA A 12 8.25 -11.86 7.74
C ALA A 12 7.64 -11.49 6.37
N LEU A 13 6.81 -12.38 5.82
CA LEU A 13 6.06 -12.15 4.58
C LEU A 13 5.08 -10.98 4.73
N MET A 14 4.29 -10.94 5.81
CA MET A 14 3.40 -9.82 6.10
C MET A 14 4.15 -8.49 6.22
N LYS A 15 5.28 -8.45 6.94
CA LYS A 15 6.09 -7.24 7.07
C LYS A 15 6.62 -6.74 5.73
N GLY A 16 7.08 -7.66 4.87
CA GLY A 16 7.50 -7.33 3.50
C GLY A 16 6.36 -6.79 2.66
N GLY A 17 5.18 -7.42 2.74
CA GLY A 17 3.96 -6.99 2.07
C GLY A 17 3.48 -5.61 2.52
N ILE A 18 3.50 -5.32 3.83
CA ILE A 18 3.16 -3.99 4.37
C ILE A 18 4.10 -2.94 3.79
N GLY A 19 5.42 -3.19 3.78
CA GLY A 19 6.39 -2.25 3.21
C GLY A 19 6.16 -1.97 1.73
N ALA A 20 5.94 -3.01 0.93
CA ALA A 20 5.63 -2.88 -0.49
C ALA A 20 4.30 -2.13 -0.72
N GLY A 21 3.27 -2.46 0.07
CA GLY A 21 1.96 -1.80 0.04
C GLY A 21 2.05 -0.32 0.36
N LEU A 22 2.81 0.05 1.40
CA LEU A 22 3.05 1.45 1.77
C LEU A 22 3.80 2.21 0.67
N MET A 23 4.82 1.62 0.04
CA MET A 23 5.50 2.27 -1.09
C MET A 23 4.54 2.55 -2.26
N GLY A 24 3.67 1.58 -2.60
CA GLY A 24 2.61 1.80 -3.59
C GLY A 24 1.60 2.88 -3.15
N GLY A 25 1.21 2.86 -1.88
CA GLY A 25 0.35 3.88 -1.27
C GLY A 25 0.94 5.29 -1.38
N PHE A 26 2.25 5.44 -1.15
CA PHE A 26 2.97 6.72 -1.32
C PHE A 26 3.08 7.18 -2.77
N ALA A 27 3.26 6.26 -3.72
CA ALA A 27 3.25 6.59 -5.14
C ALA A 27 1.89 7.15 -5.59
N LEU A 28 0.79 6.54 -5.12
CA LEU A 28 -0.56 7.03 -5.35
C LEU A 28 -0.82 8.37 -4.66
N PHE A 29 -0.37 8.53 -3.42
CA PHE A 29 -0.44 9.80 -2.70
C PHE A 29 0.20 10.94 -3.49
N SER A 30 1.42 10.73 -3.98
CA SER A 30 2.14 11.71 -4.80
C SER A 30 1.35 12.06 -6.08
N SER A 31 0.77 11.04 -6.71
CA SER A 31 -0.02 11.21 -7.93
C SER A 31 -1.30 12.02 -7.68
N PHE A 32 -2.04 11.75 -6.60
CA PHE A 32 -3.23 12.53 -6.24
C PHE A 32 -2.88 13.97 -5.90
N PHE A 33 -1.76 14.21 -5.22
CA PHE A 33 -1.31 15.57 -4.93
C PHE A 33 -0.95 16.34 -6.21
N ALA A 34 -0.28 15.68 -7.17
CA ALA A 34 -0.01 16.28 -8.47
C ALA A 34 -1.28 16.56 -9.26
N ILE A 35 -2.27 15.66 -9.22
CA ILE A 35 -3.57 15.85 -9.88
C ILE A 35 -4.34 17.02 -9.26
N ASP A 36 -4.38 17.13 -7.92
CA ASP A 36 -5.02 18.25 -7.21
C ASP A 36 -4.43 19.59 -7.70
N GLN A 37 -3.10 19.66 -7.87
CA GLN A 37 -2.42 20.85 -8.41
C GLN A 37 -2.73 21.11 -9.90
N MET A 38 -2.83 20.06 -10.73
CA MET A 38 -3.18 20.20 -12.14
C MET A 38 -4.63 20.68 -12.36
N LEU A 39 -5.52 20.39 -11.40
CA LEU A 39 -6.93 20.78 -11.43
C LEU A 39 -7.20 22.13 -10.75
N ASP A 40 -6.18 22.80 -10.20
CA ASP A 40 -6.28 24.04 -9.42
C ASP A 40 -7.24 23.93 -8.22
N ILE A 41 -7.26 22.75 -7.58
CA ILE A 41 -8.07 22.45 -6.40
C ILE A 41 -7.18 22.50 -5.15
N PRO A 42 -7.69 22.90 -3.98
CA PRO A 42 -6.91 22.89 -2.74
C PRO A 42 -6.24 21.53 -2.49
N ALA A 43 -4.95 21.54 -2.21
CA ALA A 43 -4.18 20.31 -2.07
C ALA A 43 -4.69 19.44 -0.92
N GLY A 44 -4.85 18.14 -1.18
CA GLY A 44 -5.40 17.20 -0.20
C GLY A 44 -6.93 17.13 -0.22
N THR A 45 -7.59 17.72 -1.22
CA THR A 45 -9.05 17.62 -1.38
C THR A 45 -9.51 16.18 -1.59
N PHE A 46 -8.72 15.37 -2.30
CA PHE A 46 -8.96 13.93 -2.40
C PHE A 46 -9.06 13.28 -1.01
N TYR A 47 -8.07 13.53 -0.15
CA TYR A 47 -8.04 12.99 1.21
C TYR A 47 -9.09 13.60 2.13
N LYS A 48 -9.40 14.88 1.98
CA LYS A 48 -10.50 15.54 2.68
C LYS A 48 -11.83 14.82 2.42
N THR A 49 -12.09 14.44 1.17
CA THR A 49 -13.31 13.72 0.78
C THR A 49 -13.41 12.37 1.50
N ILE A 50 -12.30 11.64 1.58
CA ILE A 50 -12.23 10.36 2.34
C ILE A 50 -12.50 10.61 3.83
N GLY A 51 -11.89 11.62 4.44
CA GLY A 51 -12.10 11.93 5.86
C GLY A 51 -13.54 12.36 6.19
N VAL A 52 -14.13 13.21 5.36
CA VAL A 52 -15.52 13.68 5.55
C VAL A 52 -16.51 12.52 5.41
N THR A 53 -16.29 11.62 4.44
CA THR A 53 -17.14 10.41 4.29
C THR A 53 -17.00 9.42 5.46
N MET A 54 -15.89 9.48 6.20
CA MET A 54 -15.71 8.76 7.47
C MET A 54 -16.33 9.48 8.69
N GLY A 55 -17.01 10.61 8.48
CA GLY A 55 -17.70 11.37 9.53
C GLY A 55 -16.79 12.31 10.34
N VAL A 56 -15.62 12.67 9.79
CA VAL A 56 -14.64 13.53 10.46
C VAL A 56 -14.77 14.98 10.01
N ASP A 57 -14.64 15.90 10.96
CA ASP A 57 -14.67 17.35 10.71
C ASP A 57 -13.57 17.80 9.73
N GLU A 58 -13.82 18.90 9.02
CA GLU A 58 -12.97 19.36 7.92
C GLU A 58 -11.50 19.59 8.27
N THR A 59 -11.21 19.97 9.52
CA THR A 59 -9.86 20.26 10.01
C THR A 59 -8.99 19.02 10.15
N SER A 60 -9.57 17.86 10.48
CA SER A 60 -8.85 16.59 10.63
C SER A 60 -9.14 15.58 9.52
N ALA A 61 -10.11 15.87 8.64
CA ALA A 61 -10.51 15.02 7.53
C ALA A 61 -9.35 14.60 6.62
N ILE A 62 -8.43 15.53 6.27
CA ILE A 62 -7.28 15.22 5.42
C ILE A 62 -6.35 14.19 6.08
N ALA A 63 -6.05 14.40 7.37
CA ALA A 63 -5.17 13.50 8.11
C ALA A 63 -5.79 12.11 8.26
N VAL A 64 -7.08 12.03 8.58
CA VAL A 64 -7.79 10.75 8.70
C VAL A 64 -7.89 10.04 7.35
N GLY A 65 -8.22 10.76 6.28
CA GLY A 65 -8.26 10.20 4.93
C GLY A 65 -6.90 9.64 4.49
N PHE A 66 -5.81 10.32 4.81
CA PHE A 66 -4.45 9.85 4.55
C PHE A 66 -4.10 8.58 5.34
N ILE A 67 -4.42 8.55 6.64
CA ILE A 67 -4.19 7.37 7.49
C ILE A 67 -5.01 6.18 6.98
N ALA A 68 -6.26 6.40 6.61
CA ALA A 68 -7.13 5.38 6.04
C ALA A 68 -6.53 4.81 4.74
N HIS A 69 -6.10 5.68 3.83
CA HIS A 69 -5.42 5.29 2.59
C HIS A 69 -4.17 4.44 2.86
N MET A 70 -3.29 4.90 3.76
CA MET A 70 -2.05 4.17 4.07
C MET A 70 -2.33 2.84 4.78
N GLY A 71 -3.35 2.80 5.64
CA GLY A 71 -3.80 1.56 6.29
C GLY A 71 -4.30 0.53 5.27
N VAL A 72 -5.13 0.95 4.32
CA VAL A 72 -5.62 0.07 3.25
C VAL A 72 -4.48 -0.36 2.32
N ALA A 73 -3.57 0.54 1.96
CA ALA A 73 -2.40 0.20 1.15
C ALA A 73 -1.50 -0.85 1.82
N ALA A 74 -1.23 -0.69 3.12
CA ALA A 74 -0.50 -1.66 3.94
C ALA A 74 -1.23 -3.01 4.01
N LEU A 75 -2.56 -3.00 4.20
CA LEU A 75 -3.38 -4.20 4.26
C LEU A 75 -3.36 -4.97 2.94
N ILE A 76 -3.57 -4.28 1.81
CA ILE A 76 -3.54 -4.88 0.47
C ILE A 76 -2.15 -5.49 0.20
N GLY A 77 -1.08 -4.75 0.49
CA GLY A 77 0.29 -5.25 0.33
C GLY A 77 0.56 -6.50 1.18
N ALA A 78 0.12 -6.50 2.44
CA ALA A 78 0.24 -7.64 3.34
C ALA A 78 -0.54 -8.86 2.82
N MET A 79 -1.79 -8.66 2.37
CA MET A 79 -2.65 -9.71 1.85
C MET A 79 -2.08 -10.32 0.57
N TYR A 80 -1.58 -9.49 -0.36
CA TYR A 80 -1.01 -9.97 -1.61
C TYR A 80 0.25 -10.81 -1.38
N PHE A 81 1.13 -10.39 -0.47
CA PHE A 81 2.35 -11.12 -0.15
C PHE A 81 2.08 -12.40 0.67
N LEU A 82 1.01 -12.42 1.46
CA LEU A 82 0.57 -13.65 2.13
C LEU A 82 -0.06 -14.64 1.13
N ALA A 83 -0.85 -14.15 0.18
CA ALA A 83 -1.47 -14.95 -0.88
C ALA A 83 -0.45 -15.51 -1.87
N SER A 84 0.61 -14.76 -2.20
CA SER A 84 1.69 -15.22 -3.09
C SER A 84 2.48 -16.41 -2.53
N ASN A 85 2.44 -16.62 -1.21
CA ASN A 85 3.01 -17.81 -0.58
C ASN A 85 2.14 -19.07 -0.77
N ILE A 86 0.83 -18.91 -0.98
CA ILE A 86 -0.11 -20.01 -1.24
C ILE A 86 -0.15 -20.32 -2.74
N TRP A 87 -0.14 -19.28 -3.59
CA TRP A 87 -0.27 -19.40 -5.03
C TRP A 87 1.05 -19.03 -5.71
N ARG A 88 1.82 -20.05 -6.10
CA ARG A 88 3.11 -19.93 -6.80
C ARG A 88 3.05 -19.14 -8.12
N PHE A 89 1.84 -18.90 -8.64
CA PHE A 89 1.54 -18.07 -9.82
C PHE A 89 1.86 -16.57 -9.61
N PHE A 90 1.74 -16.05 -8.38
CA PHE A 90 2.09 -14.65 -8.04
C PHE A 90 3.55 -14.47 -7.61
N ARG A 91 4.34 -15.55 -7.58
CA ARG A 91 5.78 -15.46 -7.44
C ARG A 91 6.27 -14.89 -8.77
N LEU A 92 6.42 -13.55 -8.83
CA LEU A 92 7.03 -12.84 -9.95
C LEU A 92 8.12 -13.75 -10.50
N VAL A 93 7.99 -14.12 -11.78
CA VAL A 93 8.92 -14.97 -12.52
C VAL A 93 10.28 -14.29 -12.46
N THR A 94 10.99 -14.48 -11.35
CA THR A 94 12.42 -14.32 -11.28
C THR A 94 12.90 -15.52 -12.06
N PHE A 95 13.18 -15.31 -13.35
CA PHE A 95 14.02 -16.22 -14.08
C PHE A 95 15.24 -16.46 -13.19
N GLN A 96 15.38 -17.69 -12.70
CA GLN A 96 16.60 -18.13 -12.05
C GLN A 96 17.68 -17.95 -13.11
N LYS A 97 18.56 -16.95 -12.91
CA LYS A 97 19.73 -16.77 -13.76
C LYS A 97 20.59 -18.02 -13.54
N GLN A 98 20.55 -18.92 -14.53
CA GLN A 98 21.48 -20.05 -14.64
C GLN A 98 22.92 -19.52 -14.71
#